data_AF-A0A7Y2DVB1-F1
#
_entry.id   AF-A0A7Y2DVB1-F1
#
_cell.length_a   1.000
_cell.length_b   1.000
_cell.length_c   1.000
_cell.angle_alpha   90.00
_cell.angle_beta   90.00
_cell.angle_gamma   90.00
#
_symmetry.space_group_name_H-M   'P 1'
#
loop_
_entity.id
_entity.type
_entity.pdbx_description
1 polymer ?
#
loop_
_entity_poly.entity_id
_entity_poly.type
_entity_poly.pdbx_seq_one_letter_code
_entity_poly.pdbx_strand_id
1 'polypeptide(L)'
;MSSRFTLRKLSIFFTAIFVMFLSMQITFAQPASLSLAEVLTGLQSQSGGFTMAEKNDFLRKTVLERGITFRLSTDIESELLRAGASPSLMSAIRTKAPRINTIKNVKNPAAKVDFSKIWVDYDVVEKGQKGMRIHNKFTVRNLKNVPLYMTVRIIKAKGGAVMTPANKTLEISKPLNPGYDNSVYSDYHVFVPYSQFRLPAGKHNLKVDADIFYQDKELLKHLAVHNFLFTQPGRPKTPTLRKQGSVVSSRIWIDYNVKRNGQQGMVVHTRMTLKTLKSRSLNMVVSLETAGGKKIMARAGGTNKAKNGQVAFYRRVIPRSNTHRVSNLTVFIPYREVNVTRGKHNLRLHVDVLDPGANNNLHVGFKAFSFTRP
;
A
#
# COMPACT_ATOMS: atom_id res chain seq x y z
N MET A 1 43.71 -15.35 77.12
CA MET A 1 44.28 -14.05 76.67
C MET A 1 43.50 -13.57 75.46
N SER A 2 43.11 -12.29 75.51
CA SER A 2 42.71 -11.40 74.40
C SER A 2 41.46 -11.79 73.57
N SER A 3 40.31 -11.09 73.60
CA SER A 3 40.05 -9.67 73.27
C SER A 3 40.45 -9.35 71.82
N ARG A 4 39.71 -8.63 70.96
CA ARG A 4 38.41 -7.96 70.94
C ARG A 4 38.31 -7.40 69.49
N PHE A 5 37.09 -7.13 69.02
CA PHE A 5 36.64 -5.93 68.28
C PHE A 5 37.46 -5.36 67.10
N THR A 6 36.93 -4.83 66.01
CA THR A 6 35.58 -4.63 65.44
C THR A 6 35.79 -3.73 64.19
N LEU A 7 34.70 -3.60 63.41
CA LEU A 7 34.21 -2.32 62.86
C LEU A 7 34.82 -1.81 61.53
N ARG A 8 34.00 -1.88 60.47
CA ARG A 8 33.10 -0.80 59.99
C ARG A 8 33.33 -0.32 58.55
N LYS A 9 32.17 0.00 57.92
CA LYS A 9 31.88 0.86 56.74
C LYS A 9 31.91 0.10 55.40
N LEU A 10 30.97 0.27 54.45
CA LEU A 10 29.86 1.20 54.20
C LEU A 10 29.06 0.52 53.04
N SER A 11 27.73 0.29 53.12
CA SER A 11 26.66 1.18 52.58
C SER A 11 26.62 1.21 51.03
N ILE A 12 25.54 1.12 50.22
CA ILE A 12 24.07 1.32 50.33
C ILE A 12 23.41 0.72 49.04
N PHE A 13 22.08 0.49 49.10
CA PHE A 13 21.05 0.47 48.04
C PHE A 13 20.58 -0.93 47.57
N PHE A 14 19.34 -1.39 47.76
CA PHE A 14 18.12 -0.84 48.36
C PHE A 14 17.15 -2.03 48.58
N THR A 15 16.94 -2.45 49.83
CA THR A 15 15.85 -3.37 50.23
C THR A 15 15.12 -2.68 51.37
N ALA A 16 14.19 -1.78 51.04
CA ALA A 16 13.37 -1.11 52.06
C ALA A 16 12.14 -0.44 51.43
N ILE A 17 11.14 -1.22 51.00
CA ILE A 17 9.72 -0.85 51.18
C ILE A 17 8.96 -2.16 51.46
N PHE A 18 9.22 -2.75 52.62
CA PHE A 18 8.38 -3.80 53.18
C PHE A 18 8.27 -3.52 54.68
N VAL A 19 7.06 -3.17 55.11
CA VAL A 19 6.58 -3.07 56.49
C VAL A 19 7.07 -1.87 57.32
N MET A 20 6.40 -0.73 57.16
CA MET A 20 5.86 0.00 58.31
C MET A 20 4.77 0.98 57.84
N PHE A 21 3.50 0.56 57.90
CA PHE A 21 2.38 1.44 58.26
C PHE A 21 1.18 0.56 58.60
N LEU A 22 1.09 0.22 59.89
CA LEU A 22 -0.12 -0.23 60.53
C LEU A 22 -0.84 1.02 61.04
N SER A 23 -1.65 1.64 60.18
CA SER A 23 -2.82 2.45 60.55
C SER A 23 -3.34 3.10 59.27
N MET A 24 -4.42 2.56 58.71
CA MET A 24 -5.45 3.27 57.95
C MET A 24 -6.30 2.23 57.23
N GLN A 25 -7.58 2.20 57.62
CA GLN A 25 -8.73 1.80 56.82
C GLN A 25 -8.42 0.83 55.67
N ILE A 26 -8.76 -0.45 55.83
CA ILE A 26 -8.86 -1.38 54.70
C ILE A 26 -10.06 -0.93 53.85
N THR A 27 -9.88 0.13 53.06
CA THR A 27 -10.64 0.31 51.84
C THR A 27 -10.06 -0.70 50.87
N PHE A 28 -10.82 -1.76 50.57
CA PHE A 28 -10.53 -2.62 49.43
C PHE A 28 -10.56 -1.75 48.17
N ALA A 29 -9.40 -1.23 47.75
CA ALA A 29 -9.27 -0.50 46.51
C ALA A 29 -9.57 -1.47 45.36
N GLN A 30 -10.67 -1.25 44.66
CA GLN A 30 -10.99 -2.03 43.48
C GLN A 30 -9.84 -1.91 42.46
N PRO A 31 -9.42 -3.02 41.81
CA PRO A 31 -8.36 -2.96 40.82
C PRO A 31 -8.75 -2.01 39.68
N ALA A 32 -7.88 -1.05 39.37
CA ALA A 32 -8.18 0.03 38.43
C ALA A 32 -8.66 -0.49 37.08
N SER A 33 -9.72 0.07 36.50
CA SER A 33 -10.19 -0.32 35.16
C SER A 33 -9.18 0.02 34.05
N LEU A 34 -9.28 -0.66 32.90
CA LEU A 34 -8.37 -0.46 31.76
C LEU A 34 -8.76 0.76 30.91
N SER A 35 -7.80 1.63 30.62
CA SER A 35 -7.91 2.71 29.64
C SER A 35 -7.74 2.21 28.19
N LEU A 36 -8.21 3.02 27.23
CA LEU A 36 -8.05 2.71 25.81
C LEU A 36 -6.56 2.59 25.44
N ALA A 37 -5.72 3.46 26.01
CA ALA A 37 -4.28 3.45 25.79
C ALA A 37 -3.65 2.15 26.29
N GLU A 38 -4.05 1.65 27.46
CA GLU A 38 -3.53 0.38 27.99
C GLU A 38 -3.95 -0.82 27.14
N VAL A 39 -5.20 -0.85 26.66
CA VAL A 39 -5.68 -1.91 25.78
C VAL A 39 -4.93 -1.90 24.45
N LEU A 40 -4.77 -0.73 23.82
CA LEU A 40 -4.03 -0.59 22.56
C LEU A 40 -2.55 -0.92 22.74
N THR A 41 -1.93 -0.46 23.82
CA THR A 41 -0.54 -0.76 24.15
C THR A 41 -0.35 -2.26 24.37
N GLY A 42 -1.27 -2.92 25.08
CA GLY A 42 -1.24 -4.37 25.26
C GLY A 42 -1.27 -5.12 23.93
N LEU A 43 -2.18 -4.75 23.02
CA LEU A 43 -2.29 -5.35 21.69
C LEU A 43 -1.05 -5.10 20.81
N GLN A 44 -0.49 -3.89 20.87
CA GLN A 44 0.59 -3.45 19.96
C GLN A 44 2.00 -3.67 20.51
N SER A 45 2.14 -4.00 21.80
CA SER A 45 3.43 -4.26 22.44
C SER A 45 4.26 -5.30 21.68
N GLN A 46 5.53 -5.00 21.43
CA GLN A 46 6.48 -5.96 20.84
C GLN A 46 7.34 -6.67 21.90
N SER A 47 7.15 -6.32 23.16
CA SER A 47 7.97 -6.76 24.29
C SER A 47 7.43 -8.05 24.90
N GLY A 48 8.30 -9.02 25.20
CA GLY A 48 7.99 -10.12 26.14
C GLY A 48 7.57 -11.47 25.55
N GLY A 49 7.74 -11.74 24.25
CA GLY A 49 7.57 -13.09 23.69
C GLY A 49 6.13 -13.62 23.58
N PHE A 50 5.13 -12.86 24.02
CA PHE A 50 3.72 -13.26 23.92
C PHE A 50 3.18 -13.17 22.49
N THR A 51 2.44 -14.20 22.09
CA THR A 51 1.68 -14.24 20.84
C THR A 51 0.47 -13.31 20.89
N MET A 52 -0.06 -12.94 19.73
CA MET A 52 -1.27 -12.11 19.65
C MET A 52 -2.49 -12.78 20.30
N ALA A 53 -2.57 -14.12 20.25
CA ALA A 53 -3.64 -14.87 20.88
C ALA A 53 -3.58 -14.76 22.42
N GLU A 54 -2.39 -14.89 23.01
CA GLU A 54 -2.17 -14.75 24.46
C GLU A 54 -2.46 -13.34 24.94
N LYS A 55 -2.04 -12.32 24.18
CA LYS A 55 -2.36 -10.91 24.48
C LYS A 55 -3.87 -10.67 24.50
N ASN A 56 -4.57 -11.20 23.51
CA ASN A 56 -6.03 -11.09 23.43
C ASN A 56 -6.72 -11.81 24.59
N ASP A 57 -6.26 -13.01 24.98
CA ASP A 57 -6.84 -13.74 26.11
C ASP A 57 -6.60 -13.03 27.44
N PHE A 58 -5.38 -12.52 27.65
CA PHE A 58 -5.02 -11.74 28.84
C PHE A 58 -5.85 -10.47 28.96
N LEU A 59 -5.92 -9.66 27.89
CA LEU A 59 -6.72 -8.43 27.87
C LEU A 59 -8.20 -8.74 28.06
N ARG A 60 -8.70 -9.83 27.48
CA ARG A 60 -10.11 -10.24 27.64
C ARG A 60 -10.42 -10.54 29.11
N LYS A 61 -9.60 -11.35 29.78
CA LYS A 61 -9.75 -11.65 31.22
C LYS A 61 -9.68 -10.38 32.05
N THR A 62 -8.68 -9.55 31.78
CA THR A 62 -8.46 -8.28 32.50
C THR A 62 -9.64 -7.31 32.33
N VAL A 63 -10.21 -7.19 31.13
CA VAL A 63 -11.42 -6.40 30.87
C VAL A 63 -12.62 -6.96 31.62
N LEU A 64 -12.81 -8.28 31.65
CA LEU A 64 -13.92 -8.91 32.36
C LEU A 64 -13.82 -8.72 33.88
N GLU A 65 -12.62 -8.75 34.42
CA GLU A 65 -12.36 -8.59 35.86
C GLU A 65 -12.40 -7.12 36.30
N ARG A 66 -11.68 -6.24 35.58
CA ARG A 66 -11.44 -4.85 36.01
C ARG A 66 -12.33 -3.82 35.31
N GLY A 67 -12.98 -4.19 34.21
CA GLY A 67 -13.73 -3.26 33.38
C GLY A 67 -12.84 -2.32 32.56
N ILE A 68 -13.45 -1.31 31.95
CA ILE A 68 -12.78 -0.30 31.13
C ILE A 68 -13.18 1.13 31.54
N THR A 69 -12.32 2.11 31.28
CA THR A 69 -12.57 3.54 31.57
C THR A 69 -13.05 4.33 30.35
N PHE A 70 -13.02 3.75 29.15
CA PHE A 70 -13.41 4.43 27.91
C PHE A 70 -14.81 4.01 27.43
N ARG A 71 -15.46 4.90 26.68
CA ARG A 71 -16.72 4.60 25.99
C ARG A 71 -16.42 3.94 24.65
N LEU A 72 -17.17 2.91 24.29
CA LEU A 72 -17.02 2.26 22.99
C LEU A 72 -17.78 3.03 21.90
N SER A 73 -17.06 3.62 20.94
CA SER A 73 -17.60 4.23 19.71
C SER A 73 -17.23 3.40 18.49
N THR A 74 -17.84 3.66 17.33
CA THR A 74 -17.49 3.00 16.06
C THR A 74 -16.04 3.22 15.66
N ASP A 75 -15.49 4.39 15.97
CA ASP A 75 -14.10 4.74 15.67
C ASP A 75 -13.13 3.98 16.58
N ILE A 76 -13.44 3.88 17.87
CA ILE A 76 -12.66 3.11 18.86
C ILE A 76 -12.73 1.61 18.54
N GLU A 77 -13.88 1.10 18.12
CA GLU A 77 -14.03 -0.29 17.69
C GLU A 77 -13.18 -0.59 16.45
N SER A 78 -13.19 0.30 15.46
CA SER A 78 -12.35 0.17 14.26
C SER A 78 -10.86 0.22 14.61
N GLU A 79 -10.49 1.06 15.58
CA GLU A 79 -9.12 1.20 16.05
C GLU A 79 -8.62 -0.05 16.80
N LEU A 80 -9.45 -0.62 17.69
CA LEU A 80 -9.16 -1.86 18.40
C LEU A 80 -9.02 -3.05 17.46
N LEU A 81 -9.91 -3.19 16.46
CA LEU A 81 -9.81 -4.23 15.44
C LEU A 81 -8.53 -4.10 14.62
N ARG A 82 -8.16 -2.88 14.22
CA ARG A 82 -6.91 -2.60 13.50
C ARG A 82 -5.67 -2.92 14.35
N ALA A 83 -5.76 -2.74 15.67
CA ALA A 83 -4.71 -3.12 16.62
C ALA A 83 -4.60 -4.63 16.84
N GLY A 84 -5.52 -5.44 16.28
CA GLY A 84 -5.50 -6.91 16.39
C GLY A 84 -6.38 -7.47 17.49
N ALA A 85 -7.37 -6.71 17.98
CA ALA A 85 -8.35 -7.21 18.93
C ALA A 85 -9.18 -8.37 18.32
N SER A 86 -9.27 -9.48 19.04
CA SER A 86 -10.05 -10.64 18.64
C SER A 86 -11.56 -10.41 18.87
N PRO A 87 -12.44 -11.17 18.21
CA PRO A 87 -13.88 -11.09 18.46
C PRO A 87 -14.27 -11.32 19.93
N SER A 88 -13.53 -12.19 20.64
CA SER A 88 -13.79 -12.48 22.05
C SER A 88 -13.38 -11.34 22.99
N LEU A 89 -12.27 -10.66 22.71
CA LEU A 89 -11.88 -9.44 23.42
C LEU A 89 -12.89 -8.32 23.15
N MET A 90 -13.30 -8.13 21.89
CA MET A 90 -14.33 -7.14 21.53
C MET A 90 -15.66 -7.40 22.23
N SER A 91 -16.06 -8.65 22.39
CA SER A 91 -17.26 -9.02 23.16
C SER A 91 -17.14 -8.64 24.64
N ALA A 92 -15.99 -8.91 25.26
CA ALA A 92 -15.73 -8.53 26.65
C ALA A 92 -15.76 -7.00 26.84
N ILE A 93 -15.15 -6.26 25.92
CA ILE A 93 -15.16 -4.78 25.92
C ILE A 93 -16.60 -4.27 25.77
N ARG A 94 -17.40 -4.81 24.84
CA ARG A 94 -18.82 -4.44 24.70
C ARG A 94 -19.64 -4.72 25.97
N THR A 95 -19.34 -5.82 26.65
CA THR A 95 -20.04 -6.23 27.88
C THR A 95 -19.74 -5.29 29.04
N LYS A 96 -18.50 -4.78 29.12
CA LYS A 96 -17.99 -3.97 30.23
C LYS A 96 -17.93 -2.48 29.94
N ALA A 97 -18.09 -2.09 28.68
CA ALA A 97 -18.26 -0.70 28.32
C ALA A 97 -19.46 -0.15 29.11
N PRO A 98 -19.32 1.05 29.72
CA PRO A 98 -20.47 1.74 30.28
C PRO A 98 -21.55 1.70 29.21
N ARG A 99 -22.65 1.01 29.49
CA ARG A 99 -23.78 0.97 28.56
C ARG A 99 -24.00 2.42 28.18
N ILE A 100 -23.99 2.72 26.89
CA ILE A 100 -24.74 3.87 26.42
C ILE A 100 -26.08 3.62 27.08
N ASN A 101 -26.44 4.42 28.10
CA ASN A 101 -27.85 4.66 28.37
C ASN A 101 -28.32 4.99 26.99
N THR A 102 -28.98 4.03 26.35
CA THR A 102 -29.69 4.25 25.13
C THR A 102 -30.45 5.49 25.49
N ILE A 103 -30.00 6.65 25.00
CA ILE A 103 -30.94 7.70 24.71
C ILE A 103 -31.81 6.90 23.77
N LYS A 104 -32.91 6.32 24.29
CA LYS A 104 -34.09 6.05 23.47
C LYS A 104 -34.10 7.29 22.61
N ASN A 105 -33.81 7.16 21.33
CA ASN A 105 -33.92 8.28 20.40
C ASN A 105 -35.35 8.74 20.63
N VAL A 106 -35.53 9.72 21.52
CA VAL A 106 -36.81 10.33 21.77
C VAL A 106 -36.90 11.15 20.51
N LYS A 107 -37.53 10.53 19.50
CA LYS A 107 -37.85 11.19 18.24
C LYS A 107 -38.46 12.50 18.67
N ASN A 108 -37.73 13.58 18.48
CA ASN A 108 -38.22 14.86 18.92
C ASN A 108 -39.26 15.25 17.86
N PRO A 109 -40.56 15.31 18.19
CA PRO A 109 -41.56 15.71 17.20
C PRO A 109 -41.32 17.14 16.69
N ALA A 110 -40.53 17.95 17.40
CA ALA A 110 -40.08 19.26 16.97
C ALA A 110 -38.76 19.25 16.17
N ALA A 111 -38.18 18.08 15.87
CA ALA A 111 -36.97 17.97 15.07
C ALA A 111 -37.20 18.58 13.68
N LYS A 112 -36.34 19.51 13.28
CA LYS A 112 -36.43 20.18 11.98
C LYS A 112 -35.07 20.27 11.33
N VAL A 113 -35.05 20.03 10.03
CA VAL A 113 -33.85 20.20 9.20
C VAL A 113 -34.19 21.10 8.03
N ASP A 114 -33.50 22.23 7.93
CA ASP A 114 -33.62 23.18 6.84
C ASP A 114 -32.42 23.05 5.92
N PHE A 115 -32.66 22.50 4.73
CA PHE A 115 -31.65 22.35 3.69
C PHE A 115 -31.40 23.68 2.96
N SER A 116 -30.16 23.95 2.55
CA SER A 116 -29.83 25.12 1.74
C SER A 116 -29.21 24.77 0.40
N LYS A 117 -28.09 24.04 0.36
CA LYS A 117 -27.35 23.79 -0.89
C LYS A 117 -26.44 22.56 -0.82
N ILE A 118 -26.28 21.89 -1.98
CA ILE A 118 -25.20 20.93 -2.26
C ILE A 118 -24.30 21.50 -3.36
N TRP A 119 -22.99 21.26 -3.26
CA TRP A 119 -22.04 21.43 -4.36
C TRP A 119 -20.93 20.39 -4.29
N VAL A 120 -20.18 20.23 -5.38
CA VAL A 120 -19.15 19.20 -5.53
C VAL A 120 -17.83 19.83 -5.92
N ASP A 121 -16.79 19.54 -5.13
CA ASP A 121 -15.41 19.82 -5.49
C ASP A 121 -14.79 18.54 -6.08
N TYR A 122 -14.20 18.68 -7.27
CA TYR A 122 -13.60 17.58 -8.00
C TYR A 122 -12.11 17.47 -7.71
N ASP A 123 -11.57 16.27 -7.93
CA ASP A 123 -10.13 15.99 -7.94
C ASP A 123 -9.40 16.31 -6.63
N VAL A 124 -10.13 16.27 -5.52
CA VAL A 124 -9.62 16.47 -4.16
C VAL A 124 -8.79 15.26 -3.74
N VAL A 125 -7.69 15.50 -3.03
CA VAL A 125 -6.87 14.45 -2.41
C VAL A 125 -7.06 14.48 -0.90
N GLU A 126 -7.57 13.39 -0.33
CA GLU A 126 -7.68 13.18 1.11
C GLU A 126 -6.99 11.88 1.51
N LYS A 127 -6.09 11.93 2.51
CA LYS A 127 -5.38 10.76 3.02
C LYS A 127 -4.72 9.92 1.91
N GLY A 128 -4.18 10.60 0.89
CA GLY A 128 -3.53 9.98 -0.27
C GLY A 128 -4.46 9.38 -1.32
N GLN A 129 -5.79 9.50 -1.16
CA GLN A 129 -6.77 9.04 -2.14
C GLN A 129 -7.33 10.21 -2.94
N LYS A 130 -7.41 10.06 -4.26
CA LYS A 130 -8.05 11.03 -5.14
C LYS A 130 -9.56 10.76 -5.21
N GLY A 131 -10.37 11.81 -5.10
CA GLY A 131 -11.82 11.72 -5.04
C GLY A 131 -12.52 13.05 -5.29
N MET A 132 -13.76 13.13 -4.83
CA MET A 132 -14.56 14.36 -4.80
C MET A 132 -15.02 14.64 -3.38
N ARG A 133 -15.20 15.92 -3.03
CA ARG A 133 -15.93 16.33 -1.82
C ARG A 133 -17.33 16.77 -2.22
N ILE A 134 -18.31 16.24 -1.51
CA ILE A 134 -19.71 16.65 -1.65
C ILE A 134 -20.05 17.47 -0.42
N HIS A 135 -20.23 18.76 -0.63
CA HIS A 135 -20.48 19.74 0.42
C HIS A 135 -21.97 19.95 0.60
N ASN A 136 -22.41 20.07 1.85
CA ASN A 136 -23.81 20.25 2.23
C ASN A 136 -23.93 21.41 3.20
N LYS A 137 -24.80 22.37 2.87
CA LYS A 137 -25.20 23.46 3.75
C LYS A 137 -26.64 23.25 4.22
N PHE A 138 -26.82 23.17 5.54
CA PHE A 138 -28.12 22.95 6.17
C PHE A 138 -28.10 23.40 7.64
N THR A 139 -29.28 23.48 8.26
CA THR A 139 -29.46 23.77 9.68
C THR A 139 -30.25 22.63 10.32
N VAL A 140 -29.79 22.17 11.48
CA VAL A 140 -30.47 21.14 12.28
C VAL A 140 -31.00 21.79 13.55
N ARG A 141 -32.28 21.55 13.85
CA ARG A 141 -32.97 22.12 15.01
C ARG A 141 -33.53 21.06 15.94
N ASN A 142 -33.46 21.33 17.24
CA ASN A 142 -34.02 20.53 18.34
C ASN A 142 -33.46 19.09 18.42
N LEU A 143 -32.19 18.92 18.03
CA LEU A 143 -31.48 17.64 18.01
C LEU A 143 -30.12 17.74 18.71
N LYS A 144 -29.99 18.64 19.69
CA LYS A 144 -28.78 18.79 20.49
C LYS A 144 -28.41 17.46 21.13
N ASN A 145 -27.15 17.06 20.97
CA ASN A 145 -26.59 15.81 21.47
C ASN A 145 -27.29 14.54 20.97
N VAL A 146 -28.14 14.63 19.93
CA VAL A 146 -28.69 13.47 19.25
C VAL A 146 -27.71 13.05 18.16
N PRO A 147 -27.12 11.86 18.24
CA PRO A 147 -26.20 11.40 17.22
C PRO A 147 -26.95 11.04 15.93
N LEU A 148 -26.45 11.56 14.81
CA LEU A 148 -27.03 11.38 13.47
C LEU A 148 -25.95 10.90 12.49
N TYR A 149 -26.39 10.50 11.30
CA TYR A 149 -25.52 10.30 10.15
C TYR A 149 -26.03 11.13 8.98
N MET A 150 -25.11 11.78 8.27
CA MET A 150 -25.38 12.24 6.92
C MET A 150 -24.90 11.18 5.94
N THR A 151 -25.78 10.76 5.05
CA THR A 151 -25.52 9.75 4.05
C THR A 151 -25.63 10.35 2.67
N VAL A 152 -24.65 10.04 1.83
CA VAL A 152 -24.57 10.52 0.45
C VAL A 152 -24.53 9.31 -0.46
N ARG A 153 -25.58 9.14 -1.27
CA ARG A 153 -25.72 8.05 -2.24
C ARG A 153 -25.52 8.59 -3.65
N ILE A 154 -24.76 7.87 -4.46
CA ILE A 154 -24.55 8.22 -5.87
C ILE A 154 -25.48 7.38 -6.75
N ILE A 155 -26.32 8.07 -7.52
CA ILE A 155 -27.29 7.45 -8.43
C ILE A 155 -27.04 7.93 -9.87
N LYS A 156 -27.46 7.13 -10.85
CA LYS A 156 -27.39 7.51 -12.27
C LYS A 156 -28.47 8.54 -12.58
N ALA A 157 -28.24 9.40 -13.58
CA ALA A 157 -29.22 10.43 -13.96
C ALA A 157 -30.62 9.86 -14.30
N LYS A 158 -30.67 8.68 -14.94
CA LYS A 158 -31.90 7.97 -15.32
C LYS A 158 -32.52 7.13 -14.19
N GLY A 159 -31.99 7.23 -12.97
CA GLY A 159 -32.36 6.34 -11.86
C GLY A 159 -31.46 5.10 -11.76
N GLY A 160 -31.48 4.46 -10.60
CA GLY A 160 -30.64 3.31 -10.27
C GLY A 160 -29.30 3.67 -9.62
N ALA A 161 -28.83 2.80 -8.73
CA ALA A 161 -27.60 2.98 -7.97
C ALA A 161 -26.34 2.91 -8.84
N VAL A 162 -25.36 3.74 -8.53
CA VAL A 162 -23.96 3.47 -8.92
C VAL A 162 -23.41 2.43 -7.95
N MET A 163 -22.67 1.45 -8.48
CA MET A 163 -22.12 0.36 -7.67
C MET A 163 -20.65 0.62 -7.33
N THR A 164 -20.23 0.07 -6.20
CA THR A 164 -18.84 -0.09 -5.80
C THR A 164 -18.20 -1.29 -6.50
N PRO A 165 -16.86 -1.40 -6.53
CA PRO A 165 -16.18 -2.62 -6.96
C PRO A 165 -16.66 -3.88 -6.23
N ALA A 166 -17.07 -3.75 -4.97
CA ALA A 166 -17.60 -4.82 -4.12
C ALA A 166 -19.08 -5.18 -4.37
N ASN A 167 -19.69 -4.71 -5.47
CA ASN A 167 -21.10 -4.95 -5.81
C ASN A 167 -22.10 -4.45 -4.74
N LYS A 168 -21.78 -3.35 -4.04
CA LYS A 168 -22.72 -2.63 -3.17
C LYS A 168 -23.08 -1.27 -3.77
N THR A 169 -24.23 -0.71 -3.44
CA THR A 169 -24.56 0.68 -3.74
C THR A 169 -23.46 1.61 -3.23
N LEU A 170 -23.06 2.58 -4.07
CA LEU A 170 -22.09 3.61 -3.70
C LEU A 170 -22.78 4.62 -2.78
N GLU A 171 -22.62 4.38 -1.49
CA GLU A 171 -23.19 5.16 -0.40
C GLU A 171 -22.12 5.36 0.67
N ILE A 172 -21.96 6.60 1.15
CA ILE A 172 -21.00 6.95 2.20
C ILE A 172 -21.73 7.72 3.29
N SER A 173 -21.58 7.25 4.52
CA SER A 173 -22.18 7.87 5.72
C SER A 173 -21.09 8.50 6.58
N LYS A 174 -21.35 9.71 7.08
CA LYS A 174 -20.46 10.48 7.97
C LYS A 174 -21.20 10.89 9.25
N PRO A 175 -20.66 10.64 10.46
CA PRO A 175 -21.30 11.00 11.73
C PRO A 175 -21.55 12.50 11.88
N LEU A 176 -22.77 12.87 12.28
CA LEU A 176 -23.24 14.24 12.47
C LEU A 176 -23.77 14.39 13.91
N ASN A 177 -23.15 15.25 14.71
CA ASN A 177 -23.51 15.43 16.12
C ASN A 177 -23.83 16.91 16.41
N PRO A 178 -25.09 17.34 16.37
CA PRO A 178 -25.47 18.71 16.69
C PRO A 178 -25.12 19.06 18.14
N GLY A 179 -24.25 20.06 18.33
CA GLY A 179 -23.86 20.54 19.67
C GLY A 179 -24.87 21.53 20.29
N TYR A 180 -25.81 22.03 19.48
CA TYR A 180 -26.79 23.04 19.87
C TYR A 180 -28.18 22.73 19.32
N ASP A 181 -29.22 23.25 19.97
CA ASP A 181 -30.61 23.13 19.49
C ASP A 181 -30.82 23.85 18.17
N ASN A 182 -29.94 24.76 17.77
CA ASN A 182 -29.90 25.33 16.43
C ASN A 182 -28.46 25.23 15.91
N SER A 183 -28.15 24.11 15.26
CA SER A 183 -26.81 23.83 14.73
C SER A 183 -26.76 24.14 13.23
N VAL A 184 -26.01 25.16 12.85
CA VAL A 184 -25.80 25.57 11.46
C VAL A 184 -24.55 24.89 10.90
N TYR A 185 -24.70 24.18 9.80
CA TYR A 185 -23.62 23.55 9.06
C TYR A 185 -23.42 24.31 7.76
N SER A 186 -22.47 25.24 7.74
CA SER A 186 -22.17 26.05 6.55
C SER A 186 -21.45 25.26 5.46
N ASP A 187 -20.67 24.25 5.87
CA ASP A 187 -19.90 23.38 4.98
C ASP A 187 -19.65 22.00 5.63
N TYR A 188 -20.67 21.14 5.59
CA TYR A 188 -20.49 19.75 5.99
C TYR A 188 -20.28 18.87 4.76
N HIS A 189 -19.07 18.34 4.62
CA HIS A 189 -18.68 17.58 3.43
C HIS A 189 -18.48 16.08 3.68
N VAL A 190 -18.77 15.28 2.66
CA VAL A 190 -18.47 13.85 2.58
C VAL A 190 -17.51 13.61 1.42
N PHE A 191 -16.40 12.94 1.68
CA PHE A 191 -15.41 12.58 0.66
C PHE A 191 -15.77 11.25 -0.01
N VAL A 192 -15.81 11.23 -1.34
CA VAL A 192 -16.07 10.03 -2.16
C VAL A 192 -14.84 9.71 -3.00
N PRO A 193 -14.09 8.64 -2.68
CA PRO A 193 -12.93 8.24 -3.46
C PRO A 193 -13.32 7.77 -4.87
N TYR A 194 -12.57 8.18 -5.89
CA TYR A 194 -12.84 7.75 -7.27
C TYR A 194 -12.67 6.25 -7.49
N SER A 195 -11.86 5.58 -6.66
CA SER A 195 -11.70 4.12 -6.66
C SER A 195 -12.98 3.36 -6.32
N GLN A 196 -13.97 4.03 -5.70
CA GLN A 196 -15.25 3.44 -5.35
C GLN A 196 -16.25 3.43 -6.51
N PHE A 197 -15.95 4.05 -7.65
CA PHE A 197 -16.85 4.08 -8.80
C PHE A 197 -16.62 2.86 -9.70
N ARG A 198 -17.62 1.98 -9.80
CA ARG A 198 -17.66 0.92 -10.82
C ARG A 198 -18.46 1.39 -12.03
N LEU A 199 -17.85 2.30 -12.80
CA LEU A 199 -18.41 2.81 -14.06
C LEU A 199 -17.43 2.55 -15.22
N PRO A 200 -17.93 2.41 -16.47
CA PRO A 200 -17.08 2.47 -17.65
C PRO A 200 -16.29 3.79 -17.70
N ALA A 201 -15.16 3.80 -18.41
CA ALA A 201 -14.44 5.03 -18.67
C ALA A 201 -15.31 6.05 -19.44
N GLY A 202 -15.15 7.33 -19.14
CA GLY A 202 -15.85 8.42 -19.84
C GLY A 202 -16.67 9.31 -18.91
N LYS A 203 -17.47 10.19 -19.53
CA LYS A 203 -18.34 11.15 -18.85
C LYS A 203 -19.68 10.51 -18.49
N HIS A 204 -20.15 10.74 -17.27
CA HIS A 204 -21.39 10.22 -16.71
C HIS A 204 -22.16 11.35 -16.04
N ASN A 205 -23.44 11.51 -16.41
CA ASN A 205 -24.36 12.36 -15.67
C ASN A 205 -24.87 11.56 -14.46
N LEU A 206 -24.52 12.01 -13.27
CA LEU A 206 -24.86 11.36 -12.01
C LEU A 206 -25.66 12.34 -11.13
N LYS A 207 -26.26 11.79 -10.08
CA LYS A 207 -26.87 12.58 -9.01
C LYS A 207 -26.31 12.13 -7.67
N VAL A 208 -26.17 13.10 -6.78
CA VAL A 208 -26.06 12.88 -5.35
C VAL A 208 -27.45 12.88 -4.77
N ASP A 209 -27.77 11.87 -3.96
CA ASP A 209 -28.96 11.79 -3.12
C ASP A 209 -28.49 11.88 -1.66
N ALA A 210 -28.82 12.98 -0.97
CA ALA A 210 -28.32 13.28 0.36
C ALA A 210 -29.44 13.23 1.41
N ASP A 211 -29.20 12.44 2.45
CA ASP A 211 -30.16 12.14 3.51
C ASP A 211 -29.50 12.32 4.88
N ILE A 212 -30.30 12.62 5.90
CA ILE A 212 -29.90 12.55 7.31
C ILE A 212 -30.70 11.44 8.00
N PHE A 213 -30.00 10.58 8.73
CA PHE A 213 -30.53 9.44 9.46
C PHE A 213 -30.24 9.55 10.96
N TYR A 214 -31.11 8.96 11.77
CA TYR A 214 -30.80 8.61 13.15
C TYR A 214 -29.81 7.43 13.21
N GLN A 215 -29.21 7.18 14.38
CA GLN A 215 -28.27 6.05 14.55
C GLN A 215 -28.88 4.67 14.30
N ASP A 216 -30.19 4.51 14.52
CA ASP A 216 -30.96 3.29 14.23
C ASP A 216 -31.29 3.13 12.73
N LYS A 217 -30.77 4.01 11.87
CA LYS A 217 -30.97 4.08 10.42
C LYS A 217 -32.39 4.49 10.00
N GLU A 218 -33.20 5.01 10.92
CA GLU A 218 -34.43 5.67 10.52
C GLU A 218 -34.12 7.00 9.82
N LEU A 219 -34.79 7.25 8.69
CA LEU A 219 -34.63 8.49 7.94
C LEU A 219 -35.22 9.64 8.76
N LEU A 220 -34.37 10.60 9.14
CA LEU A 220 -34.82 11.86 9.73
C LEU A 220 -35.33 12.79 8.63
N LYS A 221 -34.53 12.98 7.57
CA LYS A 221 -34.87 13.92 6.50
C LYS A 221 -34.13 13.58 5.21
N HIS A 222 -34.88 13.52 4.11
CA HIS A 222 -34.31 13.67 2.78
C HIS A 222 -34.00 15.15 2.52
N LEU A 223 -32.74 15.48 2.20
CA LEU A 223 -32.31 16.86 1.99
C LEU A 223 -32.60 17.33 0.57
N ALA A 224 -31.91 16.74 -0.40
CA ALA A 224 -32.02 17.08 -1.80
C ALA A 224 -31.30 16.06 -2.69
N VAL A 225 -31.66 16.12 -3.96
CA VAL A 225 -30.93 15.49 -5.05
C VAL A 225 -30.18 16.55 -5.85
N HIS A 226 -28.88 16.37 -6.07
CA HIS A 226 -28.03 17.30 -6.82
C HIS A 226 -27.39 16.61 -8.03
N ASN A 227 -27.62 17.15 -9.23
CA ASN A 227 -27.01 16.63 -10.46
C ASN A 227 -25.56 17.09 -10.58
N PHE A 228 -24.67 16.20 -11.00
CA PHE A 228 -23.27 16.54 -11.26
C PHE A 228 -22.70 15.70 -12.41
N LEU A 229 -21.69 16.24 -13.09
CA LEU A 229 -20.97 15.52 -14.15
C LEU A 229 -19.77 14.81 -13.54
N PHE A 230 -19.62 13.51 -13.78
CA PHE A 230 -18.48 12.73 -13.34
C PHE A 230 -17.70 12.17 -14.52
N THR A 231 -16.38 12.34 -14.53
CA THR A 231 -15.53 11.72 -15.56
C THR A 231 -14.73 10.59 -14.92
N GLN A 232 -15.08 9.35 -15.25
CA GLN A 232 -14.27 8.19 -14.88
C GLN A 232 -13.04 8.16 -15.80
N PRO A 233 -11.82 8.36 -15.29
CA PRO A 233 -10.63 8.25 -16.11
C PRO A 233 -10.56 6.83 -16.68
N GLY A 234 -10.15 6.73 -17.95
CA GLY A 234 -9.80 5.44 -18.53
C GLY A 234 -8.79 4.74 -17.64
N ARG A 235 -8.99 3.45 -17.34
CA ARG A 235 -7.90 2.65 -16.78
C ARG A 235 -6.72 2.83 -17.73
N PRO A 236 -5.51 3.17 -17.24
CA PRO A 236 -4.33 3.01 -18.06
C PRO A 236 -4.38 1.59 -18.60
N LYS A 237 -4.38 1.41 -19.92
CA LYS A 237 -4.31 0.07 -20.50
C LYS A 237 -3.05 -0.58 -19.92
N THR A 238 -3.20 -1.53 -19.01
CA THR A 238 -2.11 -2.44 -18.68
C THR A 238 -1.69 -3.05 -20.01
N PRO A 239 -0.43 -2.87 -20.48
CA PRO A 239 -0.01 -3.50 -21.72
C PRO A 239 -0.26 -4.99 -21.57
N THR A 240 -1.12 -5.55 -22.42
CA THR A 240 -1.21 -7.00 -22.53
C THR A 240 0.14 -7.48 -23.03
N LEU A 241 0.92 -8.03 -22.11
CA LEU A 241 2.23 -8.57 -22.42
C LEU A 241 2.08 -9.63 -23.50
N ARG A 242 2.87 -9.50 -24.55
CA ARG A 242 2.83 -10.47 -25.64
C ARG A 242 3.32 -11.81 -25.10
N LYS A 243 2.69 -12.90 -25.56
CA LYS A 243 3.17 -14.26 -25.27
C LYS A 243 4.67 -14.34 -25.54
N GLN A 244 5.46 -14.71 -24.53
CA GLN A 244 6.92 -14.79 -24.61
C GLN A 244 7.31 -15.79 -25.71
N GLY A 245 8.27 -15.41 -26.55
CA GLY A 245 8.86 -16.34 -27.51
C GLY A 245 9.86 -17.30 -26.87
N SER A 246 10.57 -18.07 -27.68
CA SER A 246 11.74 -18.81 -27.21
C SER A 246 12.90 -18.69 -28.18
N VAL A 247 14.12 -18.87 -27.65
CA VAL A 247 15.33 -18.94 -28.43
C VAL A 247 15.98 -20.30 -28.21
N VAL A 248 16.41 -20.92 -29.31
CA VAL A 248 17.26 -22.11 -29.28
C VAL A 248 18.61 -21.69 -29.82
N SER A 249 19.60 -21.60 -28.94
CA SER A 249 20.97 -21.32 -29.34
C SER A 249 21.64 -22.57 -29.88
N SER A 250 22.56 -22.37 -30.82
CA SER A 250 23.36 -23.46 -31.37
C SER A 250 24.86 -23.21 -31.27
N ARG A 251 25.32 -21.95 -31.41
CA ARG A 251 26.75 -21.65 -31.32
C ARG A 251 27.01 -20.16 -31.09
N ILE A 252 27.99 -19.87 -30.23
CA ILE A 252 28.60 -18.56 -30.04
C ILE A 252 30.11 -18.70 -30.26
N TRP A 253 30.69 -17.84 -31.10
CA TRP A 253 32.15 -17.80 -31.32
C TRP A 253 32.63 -16.36 -31.49
N ILE A 254 33.95 -16.17 -31.40
CA ILE A 254 34.58 -14.85 -31.36
C ILE A 254 35.73 -14.84 -32.36
N ASP A 255 35.73 -13.86 -33.25
CA ASP A 255 36.88 -13.51 -34.07
C ASP A 255 37.63 -12.38 -33.35
N TYR A 256 38.90 -12.61 -33.03
CA TYR A 256 39.72 -11.67 -32.29
C TYR A 256 40.47 -10.71 -33.22
N ASN A 257 40.82 -9.54 -32.70
CA ASN A 257 41.72 -8.58 -33.33
C ASN A 257 41.24 -8.07 -34.69
N VAL A 258 39.92 -8.05 -34.90
CA VAL A 258 39.28 -7.55 -36.11
C VAL A 258 39.37 -6.02 -36.12
N LYS A 259 39.75 -5.44 -37.26
CA LYS A 259 39.68 -3.99 -37.48
C LYS A 259 38.38 -3.61 -38.19
N ARG A 260 37.61 -2.69 -37.62
CA ARG A 260 36.44 -2.05 -38.27
C ARG A 260 36.47 -0.54 -38.02
N ASN A 261 36.33 0.25 -39.08
CA ASN A 261 36.34 1.72 -39.03
C ASN A 261 37.53 2.28 -38.22
N GLY A 262 38.73 1.74 -38.47
CA GLY A 262 39.96 2.12 -37.76
C GLY A 262 40.09 1.63 -36.31
N GLN A 263 39.09 0.96 -35.75
CA GLN A 263 39.12 0.45 -34.38
C GLN A 263 39.43 -1.04 -34.35
N GLN A 264 40.30 -1.44 -33.43
CA GLN A 264 40.55 -2.84 -33.13
C GLN A 264 39.54 -3.35 -32.09
N GLY A 265 39.04 -4.56 -32.31
CA GLY A 265 38.07 -5.18 -31.43
C GLY A 265 37.90 -6.67 -31.69
N MET A 266 36.81 -7.23 -31.18
CA MET A 266 36.37 -8.59 -31.46
C MET A 266 35.02 -8.57 -32.17
N VAL A 267 34.77 -9.56 -33.02
CA VAL A 267 33.44 -9.81 -33.58
C VAL A 267 32.86 -11.03 -32.89
N VAL A 268 31.73 -10.85 -32.23
CA VAL A 268 30.95 -11.92 -31.62
C VAL A 268 29.94 -12.41 -32.64
N HIS A 269 29.98 -13.71 -32.90
CA HIS A 269 29.08 -14.40 -33.81
C HIS A 269 28.10 -15.24 -33.02
N THR A 270 26.85 -15.29 -33.49
CA THR A 270 25.83 -16.15 -32.88
C THR A 270 24.95 -16.78 -33.94
N ARG A 271 24.73 -18.09 -33.78
CA ARG A 271 23.73 -18.86 -34.51
C ARG A 271 22.62 -19.29 -33.57
N MET A 272 21.37 -18.96 -33.93
CA MET A 272 20.20 -19.24 -33.10
C MET A 272 18.93 -19.44 -33.93
N THR A 273 17.93 -20.08 -33.34
CA THR A 273 16.58 -20.18 -33.88
C THR A 273 15.60 -19.46 -32.96
N LEU A 274 14.86 -18.50 -33.51
CA LEU A 274 13.84 -17.74 -32.80
C LEU A 274 12.47 -18.37 -33.08
N LYS A 275 11.74 -18.72 -32.03
CA LYS A 275 10.40 -19.33 -32.11
C LYS A 275 9.34 -18.38 -31.59
N THR A 276 8.19 -18.33 -32.26
CA THR A 276 6.97 -17.54 -31.94
C THR A 276 7.17 -16.02 -31.84
N LEU A 277 8.19 -15.49 -32.53
CA LEU A 277 8.59 -14.08 -32.53
C LEU A 277 8.44 -13.37 -33.90
N LYS A 278 7.60 -13.91 -34.81
CA LYS A 278 7.39 -13.34 -36.15
C LYS A 278 7.03 -11.85 -36.08
N SER A 279 7.66 -11.05 -36.93
CA SER A 279 7.45 -9.60 -37.08
C SER A 279 7.71 -8.76 -35.82
N ARG A 280 8.35 -9.33 -34.79
CA ARG A 280 8.76 -8.56 -33.61
C ARG A 280 10.09 -7.87 -33.86
N SER A 281 10.20 -6.62 -33.41
CA SER A 281 11.46 -5.88 -33.45
C SER A 281 12.28 -6.20 -32.20
N LEU A 282 13.20 -7.15 -32.32
CA LEU A 282 14.03 -7.63 -31.22
C LEU A 282 15.41 -6.97 -31.22
N ASN A 283 16.06 -6.95 -30.07
CA ASN A 283 17.48 -6.61 -29.98
C ASN A 283 18.26 -7.80 -29.41
N MET A 284 19.20 -8.32 -30.20
CA MET A 284 20.28 -9.13 -29.65
C MET A 284 21.19 -8.21 -28.84
N VAL A 285 21.59 -8.66 -27.66
CA VAL A 285 22.47 -7.92 -26.76
C VAL A 285 23.65 -8.80 -26.42
N VAL A 286 24.86 -8.24 -26.56
CA VAL A 286 26.06 -8.83 -26.01
C VAL A 286 26.51 -8.00 -24.81
N SER A 287 26.51 -8.61 -23.63
CA SER A 287 26.98 -7.99 -22.40
C SER A 287 28.21 -8.73 -21.86
N LEU A 288 29.02 -8.04 -21.06
CA LEU A 288 30.29 -8.58 -20.54
C LEU A 288 30.28 -8.66 -19.01
N GLU A 289 30.91 -9.70 -18.49
CA GLU A 289 31.22 -9.89 -17.07
C GLU A 289 32.60 -10.55 -16.89
N THR A 290 33.15 -10.47 -15.68
CA THR A 290 34.31 -11.27 -15.28
C THR A 290 33.94 -12.74 -15.15
N ALA A 291 34.93 -13.63 -15.12
CA ALA A 291 34.69 -15.06 -14.86
C ALA A 291 33.89 -15.32 -13.58
N GLY A 292 34.01 -14.46 -12.56
CA GLY A 292 33.27 -14.50 -11.30
C GLY A 292 31.89 -13.84 -11.32
N GLY A 293 31.36 -13.45 -12.49
CA GLY A 293 30.02 -12.88 -12.64
C GLY A 293 29.91 -11.38 -12.36
N LYS A 294 31.04 -10.68 -12.14
CA LYS A 294 31.02 -9.22 -11.97
C LYS A 294 30.79 -8.55 -13.31
N LYS A 295 29.70 -7.81 -13.45
CA LYS A 295 29.37 -7.03 -14.66
C LYS A 295 30.48 -6.04 -15.01
N ILE A 296 30.83 -5.98 -16.29
CA ILE A 296 31.72 -4.94 -16.81
C ILE A 296 30.88 -3.69 -17.10
N MET A 297 31.17 -2.59 -16.42
CA MET A 297 30.42 -1.35 -16.57
C MET A 297 30.89 -0.58 -17.80
N ALA A 298 29.98 0.09 -18.50
CA ALA A 298 30.38 0.99 -19.58
C ALA A 298 31.24 2.14 -19.03
N ARG A 299 32.13 2.67 -19.87
CA ARG A 299 32.90 3.87 -19.51
C ARG A 299 31.97 5.07 -19.32
N ALA A 300 32.41 6.05 -18.53
CA ALA A 300 31.73 7.34 -18.42
C ALA A 300 31.56 7.97 -19.82
N GLY A 301 30.35 8.45 -20.12
CA GLY A 301 30.00 8.97 -21.45
C GLY A 301 29.78 7.91 -22.55
N GLY A 302 30.02 6.62 -22.26
CA GLY A 302 29.80 5.54 -23.23
C GLY A 302 28.33 5.38 -23.61
N THR A 303 28.08 5.13 -24.90
CA THR A 303 26.74 4.94 -25.48
C THR A 303 26.31 3.47 -25.50
N ASN A 304 27.27 2.53 -25.50
CA ASN A 304 27.03 1.09 -25.50
C ASN A 304 26.79 0.57 -24.08
N LYS A 305 25.63 0.91 -23.50
CA LYS A 305 25.27 0.54 -22.12
C LYS A 305 23.82 0.11 -21.96
N ALA A 306 23.61 -0.87 -21.10
CA ALA A 306 22.30 -1.23 -20.59
C ALA A 306 21.78 -0.18 -19.59
N LYS A 307 20.47 -0.24 -19.27
CA LYS A 307 19.82 0.67 -18.31
C LYS A 307 20.51 0.71 -16.95
N ASN A 308 21.10 -0.41 -16.53
CA ASN A 308 21.83 -0.52 -15.26
C ASN A 308 23.30 -0.05 -15.36
N GLY A 309 23.74 0.47 -16.50
CA GLY A 309 25.10 0.95 -16.75
C GLY A 309 26.10 -0.12 -17.22
N GLN A 310 25.73 -1.40 -17.26
CA GLN A 310 26.60 -2.46 -17.79
C GLN A 310 26.91 -2.22 -19.27
N VAL A 311 28.14 -2.52 -19.71
CA VAL A 311 28.50 -2.45 -21.13
C VAL A 311 27.67 -3.46 -21.91
N ALA A 312 27.02 -2.98 -22.97
CA ALA A 312 26.09 -3.77 -23.76
C ALA A 312 26.09 -3.30 -25.22
N PHE A 313 26.19 -4.25 -26.14
CA PHE A 313 26.20 -4.00 -27.58
C PHE A 313 24.95 -4.59 -28.20
N TYR A 314 24.27 -3.80 -29.02
CA TYR A 314 22.94 -4.13 -29.53
C TYR A 314 22.98 -4.41 -31.03
N ARG A 315 22.22 -5.40 -31.47
CA ARG A 315 21.93 -5.63 -32.89
C ARG A 315 20.45 -5.96 -33.07
N ARG A 316 19.77 -5.17 -33.90
CA ARG A 316 18.36 -5.38 -34.21
C ARG A 316 18.16 -6.65 -35.04
N VAL A 317 17.12 -7.41 -34.73
CA VAL A 317 16.67 -8.60 -35.47
C VAL A 317 15.15 -8.53 -35.63
N ILE A 318 14.65 -8.81 -36.83
CA ILE A 318 13.21 -8.89 -37.11
C ILE A 318 12.92 -10.27 -37.70
N PRO A 319 12.37 -11.22 -36.92
CA PRO A 319 12.06 -12.56 -37.41
C PRO A 319 10.98 -12.51 -38.50
N ARG A 320 11.24 -13.18 -39.63
CA ARG A 320 10.29 -13.20 -40.77
C ARG A 320 9.25 -14.32 -40.68
N SER A 321 9.43 -15.25 -39.75
CA SER A 321 8.60 -16.46 -39.58
C SER A 321 8.47 -16.82 -38.10
N ASN A 322 7.49 -17.67 -37.77
CA ASN A 322 7.32 -18.18 -36.40
C ASN A 322 8.46 -19.13 -35.98
N THR A 323 9.21 -19.66 -36.93
CA THR A 323 10.49 -20.34 -36.71
C THR A 323 11.50 -19.66 -37.62
N HIS A 324 12.30 -18.76 -37.08
CA HIS A 324 13.26 -17.97 -37.84
C HIS A 324 14.69 -18.37 -37.47
N ARG A 325 15.42 -18.90 -38.44
CA ARG A 325 16.82 -19.30 -38.26
C ARG A 325 17.73 -18.11 -38.56
N VAL A 326 18.60 -17.80 -37.61
CA VAL A 326 19.65 -16.80 -37.72
C VAL A 326 20.97 -17.57 -37.86
N SER A 327 21.48 -17.65 -39.09
CA SER A 327 22.65 -18.47 -39.44
C SER A 327 23.96 -17.88 -38.90
N ASN A 328 24.09 -16.55 -38.93
CA ASN A 328 25.24 -15.80 -38.43
C ASN A 328 24.86 -14.34 -38.14
N LEU A 329 24.63 -14.02 -36.87
CA LEU A 329 24.46 -12.64 -36.42
C LEU A 329 25.74 -12.15 -35.78
N THR A 330 26.22 -10.98 -36.20
CA THR A 330 27.50 -10.43 -35.74
C THR A 330 27.34 -9.13 -34.96
N VAL A 331 28.14 -9.00 -33.90
CA VAL A 331 28.26 -7.79 -33.10
C VAL A 331 29.74 -7.48 -32.93
N PHE A 332 30.17 -6.29 -33.35
CA PHE A 332 31.54 -5.83 -33.16
C PHE A 332 31.66 -5.13 -31.80
N ILE A 333 32.65 -5.54 -31.01
CA ILE A 333 32.96 -5.00 -29.69
C ILE A 333 34.35 -4.38 -29.77
N PRO A 334 34.47 -3.04 -29.82
CA PRO A 334 35.77 -2.37 -29.78
C PRO A 334 36.45 -2.65 -28.44
N TYR A 335 37.74 -3.00 -28.44
CA TYR A 335 38.45 -3.31 -27.19
C TYR A 335 38.51 -2.11 -26.24
N ARG A 336 38.50 -0.89 -26.77
CA ARG A 336 38.44 0.34 -25.96
C ARG A 336 37.21 0.42 -25.06
N GLU A 337 36.09 -0.20 -25.45
CA GLU A 337 34.84 -0.19 -24.69
C GLU A 337 34.86 -1.19 -23.51
N VAL A 338 35.80 -2.15 -23.50
CA VAL A 338 35.94 -3.15 -22.44
C VAL A 338 36.64 -2.51 -21.23
N ASN A 339 35.85 -2.09 -20.25
CA ASN A 339 36.32 -1.33 -19.10
C ASN A 339 36.85 -2.23 -17.97
N VAL A 340 38.04 -2.80 -18.18
CA VAL A 340 38.79 -3.59 -17.18
C VAL A 340 40.15 -2.97 -16.91
N THR A 341 40.83 -3.29 -15.81
CA THR A 341 42.19 -2.79 -15.56
C THR A 341 43.20 -3.31 -16.60
N ARG A 342 44.40 -2.73 -16.67
CA ARG A 342 45.48 -3.21 -17.54
C ARG A 342 45.86 -4.66 -17.17
N GLY A 343 46.19 -5.49 -18.15
CA GLY A 343 46.62 -6.88 -17.93
C GLY A 343 45.69 -7.94 -18.52
N LYS A 344 45.91 -9.20 -18.14
CA LYS A 344 45.15 -10.37 -18.60
C LYS A 344 43.92 -10.61 -17.73
N HIS A 345 42.77 -10.86 -18.37
CA HIS A 345 41.49 -11.08 -17.73
C HIS A 345 40.79 -12.30 -18.33
N ASN A 346 40.15 -13.10 -17.49
CA ASN A 346 39.21 -14.12 -17.92
C ASN A 346 37.80 -13.50 -17.88
N LEU A 347 37.21 -13.31 -19.06
CA LEU A 347 35.92 -12.67 -19.22
C LEU A 347 34.89 -13.67 -19.75
N ARG A 348 33.62 -13.32 -19.57
CA ARG A 348 32.48 -14.01 -20.13
C ARG A 348 31.60 -13.00 -20.84
N LEU A 349 31.21 -13.33 -22.06
CA LEU A 349 30.15 -12.60 -22.75
C LEU A 349 28.85 -13.38 -22.65
N HIS A 350 27.76 -12.66 -22.41
CA HIS A 350 26.39 -13.18 -22.49
C HIS A 350 25.72 -12.64 -23.73
N VAL A 351 24.99 -13.52 -24.40
CA VAL A 351 24.14 -13.18 -25.53
C VAL A 351 22.69 -13.37 -25.11
N ASP A 352 21.91 -12.32 -25.20
CA ASP A 352 20.48 -12.30 -24.89
C ASP A 352 19.69 -11.72 -26.06
N VAL A 353 18.41 -12.07 -26.17
CA VAL A 353 17.46 -11.44 -27.08
C VAL A 353 16.40 -10.71 -26.26
N LEU A 354 16.35 -9.38 -26.41
CA LEU A 354 15.36 -8.51 -25.81
C LEU A 354 14.15 -8.40 -26.72
N ASP A 355 12.97 -8.69 -26.17
CA ASP A 355 11.67 -8.38 -26.77
C ASP A 355 11.03 -7.24 -25.96
N PRO A 356 10.99 -5.99 -26.47
CA PRO A 356 10.40 -4.86 -25.76
C PRO A 356 8.91 -5.04 -25.39
N GLY A 357 8.21 -5.97 -26.05
CA GLY A 357 6.81 -6.29 -25.76
C GLY A 357 6.61 -7.42 -24.74
N ALA A 358 7.68 -7.92 -24.13
CA ALA A 358 7.67 -9.05 -23.21
C ALA A 358 8.37 -8.71 -21.88
N ASN A 359 8.11 -9.51 -20.83
CA ASN A 359 8.63 -9.23 -19.49
C ASN A 359 10.08 -9.66 -19.28
N ASN A 360 10.56 -10.63 -20.07
CA ASN A 360 11.84 -11.27 -19.82
C ASN A 360 12.72 -11.28 -21.07
N ASN A 361 14.03 -11.27 -20.82
CA ASN A 361 15.04 -11.49 -21.84
C ASN A 361 15.08 -12.98 -22.18
N LEU A 362 15.33 -13.30 -23.46
CA LEU A 362 15.56 -14.67 -23.89
C LEU A 362 17.06 -14.93 -23.90
N HIS A 363 17.54 -15.65 -22.90
CA HIS A 363 18.95 -16.00 -22.80
C HIS A 363 19.35 -16.95 -23.93
N VAL A 364 20.35 -16.57 -24.72
CA VAL A 364 20.86 -17.38 -25.83
C VAL A 364 22.01 -18.26 -25.33
N GLY A 365 22.91 -17.70 -24.52
CA GLY A 365 24.04 -18.44 -23.97
C GLY A 365 25.20 -17.51 -23.63
N PHE A 366 26.33 -18.11 -23.28
CA PHE A 366 27.54 -17.37 -22.96
C PHE A 366 28.79 -17.99 -23.60
N LYS A 367 29.86 -17.20 -23.68
CA LYS A 367 31.19 -17.66 -24.10
C LYS A 367 32.26 -17.06 -23.18
N ALA A 368 33.04 -17.93 -22.55
CA ALA A 368 34.25 -17.54 -21.83
C ALA A 368 35.41 -17.30 -22.80
N PHE A 369 36.26 -16.31 -22.50
CA PHE A 369 37.43 -15.98 -23.30
C PHE A 369 38.49 -15.24 -22.47
N SER A 370 39.75 -15.32 -22.91
CA SER A 370 40.85 -14.53 -22.35
C SER A 370 40.96 -13.19 -23.08
N PHE A 371 41.06 -12.11 -22.34
CA PHE A 371 41.19 -10.74 -22.84
C PHE A 371 42.42 -10.08 -22.23
N THR A 372 43.27 -9.47 -23.06
CA THR A 372 44.42 -8.69 -22.57
C THR A 372 44.20 -7.23 -22.89
N ARG A 373 44.12 -6.39 -21.85
CA ARG A 373 44.13 -4.94 -22.01
C ARG A 373 45.60 -4.47 -22.02
N PRO A 374 46.08 -3.87 -23.13
CA PRO A 374 47.48 -3.49 -23.28
C PRO A 374 47.91 -2.41 -22.29
#